data_AF-A0AA88WP53-F1
#
_entry.id   AF-A0AA88WP53-F1
#
_cell.length_a   1.000
_cell.length_b   1.000
_cell.length_c   1.000
_cell.angle_alpha   90.00
_cell.angle_beta   90.00
_cell.angle_gamma   90.00
#
_symmetry.space_group_name_H-M   'P 1'
#
loop_
_entity.id
_entity.type
_entity.pdbx_description
1 polymer ?
#
loop_
_entity_poly.entity_id
_entity_poly.type
_entity_poly.pdbx_seq_one_letter_code
_entity_poly.pdbx_strand_id
1 'polypeptide(L)'
;MASCSRSILLPLLLVFLVIHPSFCDDDTQSLIRDICRQTLDFTVCNDIFQKNLPSPRTNVVGLAQITVTQSLLFASDMSIFIHRTKEGERDKTRRDLYTICEEGYSVIMDLFEEADRSFAQGDYRDVVDLEHQSTRPINDCGTNVKINQELIDKNRHMALLVNMAMNLLISEEQVDSKWGYHRPETYQIIRQKSDQNHALYHQSSSPNILYLQLLSIGSQKTADAEVAFHAYQVQKKNLIFLLDLCQI
;
A
#
# COMPACT_ATOMS: atom_id res chain seq x y z
N MET A 1 42.21 -10.07 -51.74
CA MET A 1 41.85 -8.89 -50.93
C MET A 1 40.44 -8.47 -51.34
N ALA A 2 39.47 -8.19 -50.47
CA ALA A 2 39.37 -8.43 -49.03
C ALA A 2 37.88 -8.65 -48.71
N SER A 3 37.53 -9.57 -47.80
CA SER A 3 36.13 -9.81 -47.43
C SER A 3 35.71 -8.86 -46.31
N CYS A 4 34.66 -8.07 -46.53
CA CYS A 4 34.19 -7.05 -45.58
C CYS A 4 33.30 -7.64 -44.47
N SER A 5 33.86 -8.49 -43.61
CA SER A 5 33.21 -8.92 -42.36
C SER A 5 33.31 -7.88 -41.23
N ARG A 6 32.93 -6.61 -41.52
CA ARG A 6 33.03 -5.52 -40.54
C ARG A 6 31.78 -5.36 -39.67
N SER A 7 31.88 -5.88 -38.44
CA SER A 7 31.38 -5.24 -37.21
C SER A 7 29.88 -4.97 -37.03
N ILE A 8 29.05 -6.02 -37.10
CA ILE A 8 27.74 -6.02 -36.42
C ILE A 8 27.89 -6.20 -34.89
N LEU A 9 29.03 -6.73 -34.42
CA LEU A 9 29.33 -6.88 -32.98
C LEU A 9 29.49 -5.53 -32.24
N LEU A 10 29.96 -4.48 -32.92
CA LEU A 10 30.23 -3.18 -32.29
C LEU A 10 28.94 -2.44 -31.82
N PRO A 11 27.87 -2.30 -32.64
CA PRO A 11 26.63 -1.71 -32.17
C PRO A 11 25.94 -2.57 -31.10
N LEU A 12 26.05 -3.91 -31.17
CA LEU A 12 25.49 -4.82 -30.17
C LEU A 12 26.14 -4.63 -28.79
N LEU A 13 27.46 -4.47 -28.74
CA LEU A 13 28.20 -4.24 -27.50
C LEU A 13 27.91 -2.86 -26.89
N LEU A 14 27.64 -1.84 -27.72
CA LEU A 14 27.17 -0.53 -27.25
C LEU A 14 25.75 -0.58 -26.64
N VAL A 15 24.83 -1.39 -27.17
CA VAL A 15 23.49 -1.55 -26.59
C VAL A 15 23.56 -2.15 -25.17
N PHE A 16 24.43 -3.14 -24.94
CA PHE A 16 24.64 -3.70 -23.59
C PHE A 16 25.23 -2.70 -22.59
N LEU A 17 25.99 -1.70 -23.02
CA LEU A 17 26.56 -0.66 -22.15
C LEU A 17 25.56 0.47 -21.81
N VAL A 18 24.49 0.63 -22.58
CA VAL A 18 23.42 1.59 -22.29
C VAL A 18 22.40 0.98 -21.31
N ILE A 19 22.15 -0.34 -21.41
CA ILE A 19 21.39 -1.09 -20.41
C ILE A 19 22.32 -1.37 -19.22
N HIS A 20 22.57 -0.37 -18.40
CA HIS A 20 22.88 -0.63 -16.99
C HIS A 20 21.59 -1.21 -16.39
N PRO A 21 21.56 -2.47 -15.94
CA PRO A 21 20.53 -2.85 -14.98
C PRO A 21 20.72 -1.92 -13.80
N SER A 22 19.64 -1.34 -13.29
CA SER A 22 19.65 -0.58 -12.05
C SER A 22 19.84 -1.55 -10.88
N PHE A 23 21.05 -2.14 -10.81
CA PHE A 23 21.52 -2.89 -9.68
C PHE A 23 21.56 -1.93 -8.51
N CYS A 24 20.53 -2.06 -7.68
CA CYS A 24 20.49 -1.61 -6.31
C CYS A 24 21.84 -1.89 -5.62
N ASP A 25 22.37 -0.89 -4.92
CA ASP A 25 23.73 -0.93 -4.37
C ASP A 25 23.83 -1.90 -3.19
N ASP A 26 25.06 -2.30 -2.84
CA ASP A 26 25.29 -3.36 -1.85
C ASP A 26 24.68 -3.05 -0.47
N ASP A 27 24.64 -1.78 -0.04
CA ASP A 27 24.04 -1.38 1.24
C ASP A 27 22.51 -1.53 1.21
N THR A 28 21.86 -0.99 0.17
CA THR A 28 20.41 -1.13 -0.04
C THR A 28 20.01 -2.60 -0.23
N GLN A 29 20.82 -3.41 -0.95
CA GLN A 29 20.60 -4.86 -1.09
C GLN A 29 20.80 -5.62 0.22
N SER A 30 21.72 -5.20 1.10
CA SER A 30 21.81 -5.80 2.45
C SER A 30 20.55 -5.50 3.24
N LEU A 31 20.12 -4.24 3.26
CA LEU A 31 18.92 -3.82 3.97
C LEU A 31 17.66 -4.58 3.50
N ILE A 32 17.43 -4.67 2.18
CA ILE A 32 16.33 -5.46 1.59
C ILE A 32 16.39 -6.93 2.05
N ARG A 33 17.56 -7.58 2.00
CA ARG A 33 17.70 -8.98 2.42
C ARG A 33 17.38 -9.17 3.91
N ASP A 34 17.82 -8.25 4.76
CA ASP A 34 17.64 -8.36 6.21
C ASP A 34 16.19 -8.06 6.63
N ILE A 35 15.48 -7.17 5.90
CA ILE A 35 14.03 -7.01 6.02
C ILE A 35 13.31 -8.28 5.56
N CYS A 36 13.57 -8.75 4.34
CA CYS A 36 12.83 -9.88 3.76
C CYS A 36 13.05 -11.20 4.50
N ARG A 37 14.17 -11.39 5.20
CA ARG A 37 14.41 -12.52 6.10
C ARG A 37 13.47 -12.58 7.30
N GLN A 38 12.86 -11.45 7.67
CA GLN A 38 11.90 -11.34 8.78
C GLN A 38 10.45 -11.53 8.31
N THR A 39 10.23 -11.72 6.99
CA THR A 39 8.89 -11.84 6.39
C THR A 39 8.48 -13.28 6.13
N LEU A 40 7.18 -13.49 5.93
CA LEU A 40 6.60 -14.80 5.61
C LEU A 40 7.05 -15.37 4.25
N ASP A 41 7.41 -14.51 3.29
CA ASP A 41 7.92 -14.91 1.97
C ASP A 41 9.05 -13.97 1.51
N PHE A 42 10.28 -14.45 1.71
CA PHE A 42 11.50 -13.75 1.27
C PHE A 42 11.51 -13.45 -0.24
N THR A 43 10.98 -14.36 -1.06
CA THR A 43 11.06 -14.26 -2.53
C THR A 43 10.14 -13.15 -3.03
N VAL A 44 8.90 -13.15 -2.54
CA VAL A 44 7.90 -12.13 -2.90
C VAL A 44 8.29 -10.77 -2.30
N CYS A 45 8.75 -10.72 -1.04
CA CYS A 45 9.26 -9.49 -0.44
C CYS A 45 10.39 -8.86 -1.26
N ASN A 46 11.39 -9.66 -1.65
CA ASN A 46 12.51 -9.16 -2.44
C ASN A 46 12.04 -8.68 -3.83
N ASP A 47 11.19 -9.45 -4.50
CA ASP A 47 10.63 -9.09 -5.81
C ASP A 47 9.85 -7.76 -5.78
N ILE A 48 9.05 -7.52 -4.73
CA ILE A 48 8.35 -6.25 -4.50
C ILE A 48 9.35 -5.09 -4.41
N PHE A 49 10.43 -5.21 -3.64
CA PHE A 49 11.43 -4.16 -3.55
C PHE A 49 12.16 -3.94 -4.87
N GLN A 50 12.74 -4.98 -5.49
CA GLN A 50 13.52 -4.83 -6.73
C GLN A 50 12.70 -4.17 -7.86
N LYS A 51 11.38 -4.38 -7.92
CA LYS A 51 10.48 -3.78 -8.91
C LYS A 51 10.09 -2.33 -8.63
N ASN A 52 10.18 -1.86 -7.39
CA ASN A 52 9.65 -0.57 -6.95
C ASN A 52 10.70 0.38 -6.37
N LEU A 53 11.99 0.04 -6.44
CA LEU A 53 13.08 0.92 -6.00
C LEU A 53 13.09 2.24 -6.79
N PRO A 54 13.01 3.41 -6.12
CA PRO A 54 13.03 4.71 -6.81
C PRO A 54 14.42 5.07 -7.33
N SER A 55 15.48 4.52 -6.72
CA SER A 55 16.85 4.68 -7.17
C SER A 55 17.71 3.48 -6.70
N PRO A 56 18.89 3.24 -7.30
CA PRO A 56 19.81 2.20 -6.84
C PRO A 56 20.22 2.34 -5.37
N ARG A 57 20.21 3.56 -4.82
CA ARG A 57 20.44 3.84 -3.40
C ARG A 57 19.13 4.25 -2.74
N THR A 58 18.62 3.44 -1.81
CA THR A 58 17.37 3.69 -1.11
C THR A 58 17.54 3.33 0.37
N ASN A 59 17.30 4.30 1.26
CA ASN A 59 17.38 4.07 2.70
C ASN A 59 16.10 3.41 3.24
N VAL A 60 16.10 3.08 4.53
CA VAL A 60 14.97 2.47 5.26
C VAL A 60 13.65 3.24 5.06
N VAL A 61 13.68 4.57 5.11
CA VAL A 61 12.51 5.43 4.84
C VAL A 61 12.00 5.24 3.40
N GLY A 62 12.88 5.22 2.40
CA GLY A 62 12.49 4.95 1.02
C GLY A 62 11.91 3.55 0.81
N LEU A 63 12.40 2.53 1.53
CA LEU A 63 11.82 1.19 1.53
C LEU A 63 10.46 1.13 2.25
N ALA A 64 10.28 1.87 3.33
CA ALA A 64 9.00 1.97 4.03
C ALA A 64 7.93 2.71 3.23
N GLN A 65 8.31 3.77 2.48
CA GLN A 65 7.39 4.39 1.51
C GLN A 65 6.95 3.37 0.44
N ILE A 66 7.84 2.49 -0.03
CA ILE A 66 7.46 1.41 -0.96
C ILE A 66 6.39 0.53 -0.32
N THR A 67 6.58 0.05 0.93
CA THR A 67 5.62 -0.87 1.55
C THR A 67 4.25 -0.23 1.80
N VAL A 68 4.20 1.02 2.29
CA VAL A 68 2.92 1.75 2.46
C VAL A 68 2.23 1.94 1.11
N THR A 69 2.97 2.39 0.08
CA THR A 69 2.43 2.62 -1.27
C THR A 69 1.90 1.34 -1.91
N GLN A 70 2.64 0.23 -1.82
CA GLN A 70 2.21 -1.05 -2.41
C GLN A 70 1.00 -1.63 -1.66
N SER A 71 0.92 -1.46 -0.33
CA SER A 71 -0.23 -1.88 0.46
C SER A 71 -1.50 -1.11 0.08
N LEU A 72 -1.43 0.21 -0.07
CA LEU A 72 -2.56 1.03 -0.52
C LEU A 72 -3.04 0.64 -1.93
N LEU A 73 -2.11 0.47 -2.88
CA LEU A 73 -2.43 0.02 -4.23
C LEU A 73 -3.10 -1.36 -4.23
N PHE A 74 -2.56 -2.31 -3.47
CA PHE A 74 -3.09 -3.67 -3.40
C PHE A 74 -4.45 -3.74 -2.68
N ALA A 75 -4.67 -2.91 -1.65
CA ALA A 75 -5.96 -2.77 -0.99
C ALA A 75 -7.05 -2.24 -1.94
N SER A 76 -6.72 -1.25 -2.75
CA SER A 76 -7.60 -0.72 -3.82
C SER A 76 -7.93 -1.80 -4.86
N ASP A 77 -6.93 -2.51 -5.37
CA ASP A 77 -7.15 -3.62 -6.34
C ASP A 77 -7.99 -4.75 -5.75
N MET A 78 -7.81 -5.05 -4.45
CA MET A 78 -8.64 -6.04 -3.75
C MET A 78 -10.08 -5.57 -3.61
N SER A 79 -10.31 -4.32 -3.22
CA SER A 79 -11.67 -3.75 -3.10
C SER A 79 -12.45 -3.92 -4.41
N ILE A 80 -11.82 -3.59 -5.55
CA ILE A 80 -12.36 -3.82 -6.90
C ILE A 80 -12.63 -5.31 -7.17
N PHE A 81 -11.69 -6.20 -6.80
CA PHE A 81 -11.84 -7.64 -6.98
C PHE A 81 -12.99 -8.23 -6.16
N ILE A 82 -13.10 -7.88 -4.87
CA ILE A 82 -14.17 -8.34 -3.98
C ILE A 82 -15.53 -7.86 -4.50
N HIS A 83 -15.65 -6.57 -4.85
CA HIS A 83 -16.88 -6.00 -5.38
C HIS A 83 -17.36 -6.74 -6.64
N ARG A 84 -16.47 -6.91 -7.65
CA ARG A 84 -16.79 -7.66 -8.88
C ARG A 84 -17.16 -9.11 -8.60
N THR A 85 -16.48 -9.75 -7.64
CA THR A 85 -16.75 -11.15 -7.26
C THR A 85 -18.11 -11.29 -6.57
N LYS A 86 -18.48 -10.33 -5.73
CA LYS A 86 -19.79 -10.24 -5.06
C LYS A 86 -20.93 -10.04 -6.05
N GLU A 87 -20.79 -9.13 -7.01
CA GLU A 87 -21.79 -8.87 -8.05
C GLU A 87 -21.99 -10.07 -8.99
N GLY A 88 -20.92 -10.82 -9.27
CA GLY A 88 -20.99 -12.07 -10.05
C GLY A 88 -21.58 -13.28 -9.32
N GLU A 89 -21.70 -13.23 -7.98
CA GLU A 89 -22.08 -14.36 -7.17
C GLU A 89 -23.60 -14.55 -7.06
N ARG A 90 -24.08 -15.77 -7.35
CA ARG A 90 -25.51 -16.10 -7.33
C ARG A 90 -25.97 -16.65 -5.99
N ASP A 91 -25.11 -17.35 -5.26
CA ASP A 91 -25.44 -17.84 -3.93
C ASP A 91 -25.51 -16.69 -2.91
N LYS A 92 -26.62 -16.60 -2.18
CA LYS A 92 -26.81 -15.52 -1.19
C LYS A 92 -25.80 -15.62 -0.05
N THR A 93 -25.55 -16.82 0.45
CA THR A 93 -24.61 -17.05 1.57
C THR A 93 -23.20 -16.59 1.19
N ARG A 94 -22.75 -16.90 -0.04
CA ARG A 94 -21.46 -16.43 -0.56
C ARG A 94 -21.43 -14.91 -0.74
N ARG A 95 -22.49 -14.26 -1.24
CA ARG A 95 -22.59 -12.78 -1.30
C ARG A 95 -22.54 -12.12 0.08
N ASP A 96 -23.23 -12.70 1.06
CA ASP A 96 -23.20 -12.21 2.45
C ASP A 96 -21.76 -12.29 3.00
N LEU A 97 -21.05 -13.39 2.75
CA LEU A 97 -19.64 -13.56 3.12
C LEU A 97 -18.70 -12.59 2.39
N TYR A 98 -18.90 -12.32 1.09
CA TYR A 98 -18.13 -11.29 0.36
C TYR A 98 -18.42 -9.87 0.87
N THR A 99 -19.60 -9.61 1.45
CA THR A 99 -19.92 -8.29 2.02
C THR A 99 -19.06 -7.98 3.25
N ILE A 100 -18.75 -8.99 4.08
CA ILE A 100 -17.78 -8.86 5.19
C ILE A 100 -16.40 -8.46 4.66
N CYS A 101 -15.96 -9.04 3.54
CA CYS A 101 -14.72 -8.65 2.89
C CYS A 101 -14.77 -7.24 2.28
N GLU A 102 -15.89 -6.83 1.69
CA GLU A 102 -16.04 -5.49 1.09
C GLU A 102 -15.98 -4.40 2.17
N GLU A 103 -16.70 -4.59 3.28
CA GLU A 103 -16.62 -3.72 4.47
C GLU A 103 -15.21 -3.70 5.07
N GLY A 104 -14.59 -4.88 5.22
CA GLY A 104 -13.22 -5.00 5.72
C GLY A 104 -12.20 -4.28 4.84
N TYR A 105 -12.29 -4.41 3.52
CA TYR A 105 -11.38 -3.75 2.58
C TYR A 105 -11.63 -2.25 2.42
N SER A 106 -12.85 -1.76 2.67
CA SER A 106 -13.09 -0.32 2.84
C SER A 106 -12.30 0.23 4.04
N VAL A 107 -12.38 -0.43 5.21
CA VAL A 107 -11.62 -0.02 6.41
C VAL A 107 -10.10 -0.11 6.17
N ILE A 108 -9.63 -1.15 5.49
CA ILE A 108 -8.22 -1.29 5.11
C ILE A 108 -7.78 -0.10 4.23
N MET A 109 -8.56 0.29 3.22
CA MET A 109 -8.23 1.45 2.39
C MET A 109 -8.12 2.74 3.21
N ASP A 110 -9.10 3.03 4.09
CA ASP A 110 -9.08 4.22 4.94
C ASP A 110 -7.83 4.25 5.86
N LEU A 111 -7.46 3.11 6.44
CA LEU A 111 -6.25 2.96 7.26
C LEU A 111 -4.97 3.20 6.45
N PHE A 112 -4.89 2.71 5.21
CA PHE A 112 -3.71 2.89 4.35
C PHE A 112 -3.59 4.30 3.78
N GLU A 113 -4.71 4.97 3.52
CA GLU A 113 -4.69 6.39 3.16
C GLU A 113 -4.24 7.28 4.34
N GLU A 114 -4.64 6.96 5.58
CA GLU A 114 -4.11 7.65 6.76
C GLU A 114 -2.64 7.30 7.01
N ALA A 115 -2.23 6.05 6.77
CA ALA A 115 -0.84 5.62 6.89
C ALA A 115 0.08 6.39 5.92
N ASP A 116 -0.32 6.58 4.66
CA ASP A 116 0.45 7.42 3.71
C ASP A 116 0.52 8.89 4.18
N ARG A 117 -0.56 9.43 4.76
CA ARG A 117 -0.57 10.78 5.34
C ARG A 117 0.34 10.92 6.58
N SER A 118 0.31 9.97 7.50
CA SER A 118 1.17 9.95 8.68
C SER A 118 2.63 9.69 8.33
N PHE A 119 2.89 8.85 7.31
CA PHE A 119 4.23 8.64 6.76
C PHE A 119 4.82 9.93 6.16
N ALA A 120 4.04 10.66 5.36
CA ALA A 120 4.46 11.95 4.79
C ALA A 120 4.73 13.04 5.86
N GLN A 121 4.12 12.92 7.04
CA GLN A 121 4.37 13.79 8.21
C GLN A 121 5.57 13.32 9.06
N GLY A 122 6.08 12.11 8.82
CA GLY A 122 7.12 11.48 9.63
C GLY A 122 6.62 10.85 10.94
N ASP A 123 5.30 10.67 11.14
CA ASP A 123 4.76 9.94 12.30
C ASP A 123 4.73 8.43 12.01
N TYR A 124 5.93 7.85 11.96
CA TYR A 124 6.13 6.42 11.68
C TYR A 124 5.51 5.51 12.75
N ARG A 125 5.31 6.02 13.97
CA ARG A 125 4.62 5.26 15.01
C ARG A 125 3.15 5.11 14.66
N ASP A 126 2.50 6.17 14.21
CA ASP A 126 1.11 6.10 13.81
C ASP A 126 0.92 5.21 12.56
N VAL A 127 1.88 5.22 11.63
CA VAL A 127 1.93 4.23 10.54
C VAL A 127 1.92 2.80 11.08
N VAL A 128 2.75 2.47 12.08
CA VAL A 128 2.73 1.14 12.73
C VAL A 128 1.40 0.84 13.42
N ASP A 129 0.81 1.81 14.14
CA ASP A 129 -0.49 1.67 14.79
C ASP A 129 -1.60 1.38 13.75
N LEU A 130 -1.57 2.02 12.57
CA LEU A 130 -2.53 1.86 11.46
C LEU A 130 -2.34 0.54 10.70
N GLU A 131 -1.10 0.19 10.35
CA GLU A 131 -0.71 -1.10 9.75
C GLU A 131 -1.19 -2.26 10.62
N HIS A 132 -0.94 -2.19 11.93
CA HIS A 132 -1.40 -3.20 12.89
C HIS A 132 -2.93 -3.31 12.95
N GLN A 133 -3.67 -2.19 12.90
CA GLN A 133 -5.13 -2.20 12.86
C GLN A 133 -5.69 -2.87 11.60
N SER A 134 -5.00 -2.80 10.46
CA SER A 134 -5.41 -3.46 9.21
C SER A 134 -5.40 -4.99 9.30
N THR A 135 -4.62 -5.58 10.21
CA THR A 135 -4.44 -7.04 10.31
C THR A 135 -5.75 -7.78 10.60
N ARG A 136 -6.66 -7.19 11.38
CA ARG A 136 -7.93 -7.81 11.74
C ARG A 136 -8.88 -7.96 10.53
N PRO A 137 -9.27 -6.90 9.80
CA PRO A 137 -10.14 -7.05 8.64
C PRO A 137 -9.56 -7.96 7.54
N ILE A 138 -8.23 -8.00 7.36
CA ILE A 138 -7.57 -8.97 6.45
C ILE A 138 -7.86 -10.40 6.91
N ASN A 139 -7.65 -10.69 8.20
CA ASN A 139 -7.90 -12.02 8.78
C ASN A 139 -9.38 -12.39 8.76
N ASP A 140 -10.28 -11.47 9.09
CA ASP A 140 -11.73 -11.69 9.08
C ASP A 140 -12.20 -12.01 7.64
N CYS A 141 -11.70 -11.31 6.62
CA CYS A 141 -11.98 -11.65 5.22
C CYS A 141 -11.43 -13.04 4.82
N GLY A 142 -10.17 -13.34 5.16
CA GLY A 142 -9.53 -14.62 4.83
C GLY A 142 -10.10 -15.84 5.55
N THR A 143 -10.62 -15.68 6.76
CA THR A 143 -11.21 -16.78 7.54
C THR A 143 -12.67 -17.05 7.19
N ASN A 144 -13.44 -16.02 6.85
CA ASN A 144 -14.85 -16.16 6.50
C ASN A 144 -15.04 -16.60 5.03
N VAL A 145 -14.19 -16.15 4.10
CA VAL A 145 -14.33 -16.48 2.66
C VAL A 145 -13.37 -17.59 2.21
N LYS A 146 -13.40 -18.72 2.92
CA LYS A 146 -12.66 -19.95 2.53
C LYS A 146 -13.16 -20.64 1.23
N ILE A 147 -14.06 -19.97 0.50
CA ILE A 147 -14.78 -20.50 -0.67
C ILE A 147 -14.21 -19.92 -1.98
N ASN A 148 -13.18 -19.06 -1.91
CA ASN A 148 -12.50 -18.51 -3.07
C ASN A 148 -10.98 -18.53 -2.83
N GLN A 149 -10.28 -19.43 -3.53
CA GLN A 149 -8.83 -19.61 -3.36
C GLN A 149 -8.03 -18.37 -3.79
N GLU A 150 -8.47 -17.68 -4.85
CA GLU A 150 -7.81 -16.44 -5.31
C GLU A 150 -7.90 -15.34 -4.25
N LEU A 151 -9.06 -15.20 -3.58
CA LEU A 151 -9.21 -14.25 -2.47
C LEU A 151 -8.32 -14.63 -1.28
N ILE A 152 -8.19 -15.91 -0.94
CA ILE A 152 -7.29 -16.38 0.13
C ILE A 152 -5.84 -16.02 -0.20
N ASP A 153 -5.39 -16.26 -1.43
CA ASP A 153 -4.01 -16.00 -1.83
C ASP A 153 -3.70 -14.51 -1.96
N LYS A 154 -4.67 -13.70 -2.43
CA LYS A 154 -4.57 -12.24 -2.37
C LYS A 154 -4.54 -11.74 -0.91
N ASN A 155 -5.38 -12.26 -0.01
CA ASN A 155 -5.39 -11.85 1.40
C ASN A 155 -4.04 -12.15 2.08
N ARG A 156 -3.42 -13.29 1.75
CA ARG A 156 -2.05 -13.62 2.19
C ARG A 156 -1.02 -12.63 1.67
N HIS A 157 -1.15 -12.17 0.42
CA HIS A 157 -0.27 -11.15 -0.13
C HIS A 157 -0.45 -9.80 0.58
N MET A 158 -1.69 -9.41 0.92
CA MET A 158 -1.92 -8.22 1.76
C MET A 158 -1.28 -8.36 3.15
N ALA A 159 -1.42 -9.52 3.81
CA ALA A 159 -0.79 -9.77 5.10
C ALA A 159 0.76 -9.75 5.02
N LEU A 160 1.35 -10.18 3.90
CA LEU A 160 2.78 -10.04 3.65
C LEU A 160 3.20 -8.57 3.55
N LEU A 161 2.46 -7.75 2.81
CA LEU A 161 2.73 -6.32 2.65
C LEU A 161 2.69 -5.57 4.00
N VAL A 162 1.65 -5.80 4.81
CA VAL A 162 1.55 -5.28 6.19
C VAL A 162 2.75 -5.72 7.03
N ASN A 163 3.12 -7.00 6.96
CA ASN A 163 4.26 -7.52 7.71
C ASN A 163 5.60 -6.92 7.26
N MET A 164 5.77 -6.64 5.98
CA MET A 164 6.94 -5.91 5.46
C MET A 164 7.02 -4.50 6.03
N ALA A 165 5.91 -3.75 6.02
CA ALA A 165 5.85 -2.39 6.57
C ALA A 165 6.11 -2.35 8.09
N MET A 166 5.43 -3.22 8.85
CA MET A 166 5.63 -3.34 10.29
C MET A 166 7.07 -3.71 10.65
N ASN A 167 7.68 -4.70 9.98
CA ASN A 167 9.06 -5.11 10.27
C ASN A 167 10.06 -3.96 10.00
N LEU A 168 9.85 -3.20 8.93
CA LEU A 168 10.64 -2.01 8.60
C LEU A 168 10.59 -0.98 9.72
N LEU A 169 9.39 -0.55 10.09
CA LEU A 169 9.18 0.57 11.01
C LEU A 169 9.40 0.19 12.49
N ILE A 170 9.15 -1.06 12.88
CA ILE A 170 9.45 -1.57 14.23
C ILE A 170 10.96 -1.79 14.41
N SER A 171 11.71 -2.13 13.34
CA SER A 171 13.17 -2.13 13.41
C SER A 171 13.74 -0.72 13.71
N GLU A 172 12.97 0.33 13.42
CA GLU A 172 13.24 1.72 13.78
C GLU A 172 12.69 2.15 15.15
N GLU A 173 12.08 1.30 15.97
CA GLU A 173 11.81 1.66 17.38
C GLU A 173 13.13 1.73 18.20
N GLN A 174 14.25 1.23 17.65
CA GLN A 174 15.60 1.55 18.15
C GLN A 174 16.16 2.89 17.62
N VAL A 175 15.52 3.50 16.61
CA VAL A 175 15.95 4.74 15.95
C VAL A 175 15.54 6.00 16.73
N ASP A 176 14.58 5.89 17.66
CA ASP A 176 14.28 6.92 18.68
C ASP A 176 15.53 7.32 19.50
N SER A 177 16.46 6.37 19.71
CA SER A 177 17.74 6.64 20.38
C SER A 177 18.75 7.44 19.54
N LYS A 178 18.48 7.61 18.23
CA LYS A 178 19.46 8.07 17.23
C LYS A 178 19.02 9.32 16.45
N TRP A 179 17.72 9.60 16.34
CA TRP A 179 17.20 10.64 15.43
C TRP A 179 16.31 11.72 16.06
N GLY A 180 16.10 11.72 17.38
CA GLY A 180 15.75 12.92 18.15
C GLY A 180 14.58 13.78 17.64
N TYR A 181 13.44 13.16 17.34
CA TYR A 181 12.26 13.86 16.83
C TYR A 181 11.37 14.41 17.95
N HIS A 182 10.91 15.67 17.82
CA HIS A 182 10.12 16.36 18.85
C HIS A 182 8.69 16.62 18.36
N ARG A 183 7.71 15.97 19.01
CA ARG A 183 6.30 15.93 18.58
C ARG A 183 5.58 17.30 18.69
N PRO A 184 4.95 17.82 17.62
CA PRO A 184 4.08 19.00 17.70
C PRO A 184 2.74 18.70 18.41
N GLU A 185 2.24 19.65 19.20
CA GLU A 185 1.00 19.51 19.99
C GLU A 185 -0.27 19.33 19.12
N THR A 186 -0.26 19.83 17.88
CA THR A 186 -1.35 19.74 16.90
C THR A 186 -1.80 18.30 16.65
N TYR A 187 -0.88 17.34 16.75
CA TYR A 187 -1.14 15.93 16.47
C TYR A 187 -2.10 15.27 17.48
N GLN A 188 -2.07 15.70 18.75
CA GLN A 188 -2.99 15.19 19.80
C GLN A 188 -4.47 15.44 19.42
N ILE A 189 -4.74 16.56 18.75
CA ILE A 189 -6.09 16.99 18.35
C ILE A 189 -6.63 16.16 17.18
N ILE A 190 -5.74 15.67 16.30
CA ILE A 190 -6.10 14.82 15.17
C ILE A 190 -6.40 13.40 15.65
N ARG A 191 -5.51 12.80 16.44
CA ARG A 191 -5.72 11.46 17.04
C ARG A 191 -7.03 11.40 17.84
N GLN A 192 -7.30 12.41 18.67
CA GLN A 192 -8.55 12.46 19.46
C GLN A 192 -9.83 12.55 18.60
N LYS A 193 -9.76 13.07 17.37
CA LYS A 193 -10.88 13.03 16.40
C LYS A 193 -10.97 11.68 15.68
N SER A 194 -9.84 11.05 15.36
CA SER A 194 -9.82 9.71 14.76
C SER A 194 -10.42 8.67 15.71
N ASP A 195 -10.01 8.69 16.99
CA ASP A 195 -10.55 7.84 18.05
C ASP A 195 -12.08 8.03 18.24
N GLN A 196 -12.57 9.26 18.11
CA GLN A 196 -14.02 9.55 18.14
C GLN A 196 -14.75 8.97 16.92
N ASN A 197 -14.18 9.07 15.72
CA ASN A 197 -14.77 8.48 14.52
C ASN A 197 -14.81 6.94 14.58
N HIS A 198 -13.74 6.32 15.10
CA HIS A 198 -13.67 4.87 15.29
C HIS A 198 -14.66 4.36 16.38
N ALA A 199 -14.86 5.14 17.46
CA ALA A 199 -15.89 4.85 18.45
C ALA A 199 -17.32 4.97 17.89
N LEU A 200 -17.57 5.90 16.96
CA LEU A 200 -18.85 6.05 16.28
C LEU A 200 -19.13 4.90 15.30
N TYR A 201 -18.11 4.40 14.60
CA TYR A 201 -18.20 3.21 13.74
C TYR A 201 -18.72 1.99 14.52
N HIS A 202 -18.20 1.76 15.73
CA HIS A 202 -18.65 0.67 16.61
C HIS A 202 -20.06 0.84 17.21
N GLN A 203 -20.68 2.02 17.11
CA GLN A 203 -22.05 2.26 17.61
C GLN A 203 -23.12 2.29 16.50
N SER A 204 -22.74 2.36 15.22
CA SER A 204 -23.67 2.50 14.10
C SER A 204 -24.14 1.16 13.53
N SER A 205 -25.20 0.59 14.10
CA SER A 205 -25.86 -0.62 13.56
C SER A 205 -26.80 -0.35 12.37
N SER A 206 -26.62 0.73 11.60
CA SER A 206 -27.50 1.07 10.47
C SER A 206 -26.78 1.86 9.36
N PRO A 207 -26.78 1.38 8.08
CA PRO A 207 -26.00 1.99 7.00
C PRO A 207 -26.35 3.46 6.65
N ASN A 208 -27.59 3.90 6.92
CA ASN A 208 -28.09 5.20 6.45
C ASN A 208 -27.53 6.41 7.22
N ILE A 209 -26.90 6.22 8.40
CA ILE A 209 -26.38 7.34 9.20
C ILE A 209 -24.99 7.79 8.71
N LEU A 210 -24.14 6.82 8.32
CA LEU A 210 -22.76 7.08 7.87
C LEU A 210 -22.73 8.03 6.66
N TYR A 211 -23.64 7.83 5.69
CA TYR A 211 -23.73 8.63 4.47
C TYR A 211 -24.11 10.10 4.73
N LEU A 212 -24.92 10.36 5.77
CA LEU A 212 -25.35 11.71 6.14
C LEU A 212 -24.26 12.47 6.93
N GLN A 213 -23.40 11.77 7.66
CA GLN A 213 -22.30 12.41 8.40
C GLN A 213 -21.13 12.79 7.49
N LEU A 214 -20.77 11.95 6.52
CA LEU A 214 -19.71 12.24 5.54
C LEU A 214 -19.97 13.52 4.72
N LEU A 215 -21.24 13.78 4.36
CA LEU A 215 -21.65 15.00 3.65
C LEU A 215 -21.43 16.30 4.45
N SER A 216 -21.26 16.23 5.77
CA SER A 216 -20.99 17.42 6.61
C SER A 216 -19.52 17.83 6.67
N ILE A 217 -18.60 16.92 6.35
CA ILE A 217 -17.15 17.11 6.53
C ILE A 217 -16.50 17.78 5.30
N GLY A 218 -17.10 17.65 4.11
CA GLY A 218 -16.59 18.19 2.85
C GLY A 218 -16.62 19.73 2.69
N SER A 219 -16.67 20.50 3.79
CA SER A 219 -16.93 21.96 3.77
C SER A 219 -15.80 22.84 4.36
N GLN A 220 -14.60 22.30 4.59
CA GLN A 220 -13.42 23.10 4.99
C GLN A 220 -12.18 22.76 4.16
N LYS A 221 -11.42 23.79 3.77
CA LYS A 221 -10.52 23.79 2.61
C LYS A 221 -9.07 24.13 2.98
N THR A 222 -8.18 23.68 2.09
CA THR A 222 -6.83 24.20 1.76
C THR A 222 -5.68 24.09 2.76
N ALA A 223 -4.96 22.96 2.66
CA ALA A 223 -3.50 22.84 2.51
C ALA A 223 -3.20 21.45 1.87
N ASP A 224 -2.19 21.23 1.01
CA ASP A 224 -1.45 22.17 0.17
C ASP A 224 -0.97 21.52 -1.16
N ALA A 225 -0.28 22.25 -2.04
CA ALA A 225 -0.05 21.90 -3.45
C ALA A 225 0.85 20.67 -3.71
N GLU A 226 1.59 20.19 -2.71
CA GLU A 226 2.46 19.01 -2.82
C GLU A 226 1.67 17.70 -2.70
N VAL A 227 0.64 17.69 -1.84
CA VAL A 227 -0.37 16.60 -1.76
C VAL A 227 -1.12 16.47 -3.08
N ALA A 228 -1.36 17.59 -3.78
CA ALA A 228 -2.01 17.58 -5.09
C ALA A 228 -1.16 16.87 -6.17
N PHE A 229 0.18 16.85 -6.06
CA PHE A 229 1.04 16.13 -7.00
C PHE A 229 1.00 14.61 -6.79
N HIS A 230 0.98 14.15 -5.54
CA HIS A 230 0.79 12.72 -5.22
C HIS A 230 -0.64 12.25 -5.55
N ALA A 231 -1.67 13.01 -5.17
CA ALA A 231 -3.05 12.74 -5.56
C ALA A 231 -3.23 12.72 -7.09
N TYR A 232 -2.50 13.57 -7.84
CA TYR A 232 -2.49 13.56 -9.30
C TYR A 232 -1.85 12.28 -9.88
N GLN A 233 -0.84 11.68 -9.27
CA GLN A 233 -0.29 10.39 -9.75
C GLN A 233 -1.27 9.23 -9.53
N VAL A 234 -1.97 9.22 -8.39
CA VAL A 234 -3.04 8.24 -8.09
C VAL A 234 -4.22 8.44 -9.06
N GLN A 235 -4.70 9.67 -9.22
CA GLN A 235 -5.77 9.99 -10.18
C GLN A 235 -5.37 9.72 -11.63
N LYS A 236 -4.12 9.96 -12.04
CA LYS A 236 -3.68 9.74 -13.43
C LYS A 236 -3.72 8.26 -13.83
N LYS A 237 -3.44 7.33 -12.89
CA LYS A 237 -3.68 5.89 -13.13
C LYS A 237 -5.18 5.59 -13.28
N ASN A 238 -6.02 6.14 -12.40
CA ASN A 238 -7.47 5.94 -12.46
C ASN A 238 -8.12 6.59 -13.71
N LEU A 239 -7.60 7.71 -14.21
CA LEU A 239 -8.11 8.40 -15.39
C LEU A 239 -7.74 7.69 -16.70
N ILE A 240 -6.59 7.02 -16.75
CA ILE A 240 -6.24 6.11 -17.85
C ILE A 240 -7.21 4.91 -17.84
N PHE A 241 -7.51 4.36 -16.66
CA PHE A 241 -8.45 3.24 -16.52
C PHE A 241 -9.91 3.59 -16.85
N LEU A 242 -10.34 4.82 -16.59
CA LEU A 242 -11.67 5.32 -17.00
C LEU A 242 -11.81 5.52 -18.51
N LEU A 243 -10.71 5.71 -19.25
CA LEU A 243 -10.75 5.81 -20.72
C LEU A 243 -10.91 4.44 -21.38
N ASP A 244 -10.34 3.38 -20.81
CA ASP A 244 -10.53 2.00 -21.28
C ASP A 244 -11.97 1.48 -21.03
N LEU A 245 -12.64 1.96 -19.98
CA LEU A 245 -14.04 1.62 -19.66
C LEU A 245 -15.09 2.30 -20.57
N CYS A 246 -14.68 3.14 -21.53
CA CYS A 246 -15.57 3.76 -22.52
C CYS A 246 -15.46 3.17 -23.94
N GLN A 247 -14.77 2.03 -24.12
CA GLN A 247 -14.62 1.37 -25.43
C GLN A 247 -15.19 -0.07 -25.52
N ILE A 248 -16.03 -0.49 -24.56
CA ILE A 248 -16.80 -1.74 -24.60
C ILE A 248 -18.26 -1.45 -24.21
#